data_AF-A0AAE3GSS2-F1
#
_entry.id   AF-A0AAE3GSS2-F1
#
_cell.length_a   1.000
_cell.length_b   1.000
_cell.length_c   1.000
_cell.angle_alpha   90.00
_cell.angle_beta   90.00
_cell.angle_gamma   90.00
#
_symmetry.space_group_name_H-M   'P 1'
#
loop_
_entity.id
_entity.type
_entity.pdbx_description
1 polymer ?
#
loop_
_entity_poly.entity_id
_entity_poly.type
_entity_poly.pdbx_seq_one_letter_code
_entity_poly.pdbx_strand_id
1 'polypeptide(L)'
;MVLLAQPIQKRLTIQVRDITPDTTTIRSLDWDRDRFDIEFGLQNGTTYNSFLIRGEKIALVDTSHEKFRQLYLDTLKGLIDPTEINYLIISHTEPDHSGLVKDVLQLAPDITVVGAKIAIQFLEDLVHQPFKRQIVKNGDKLDLGNGHIIEFVNAPNLHWPDTIFSYDHSTQIMFTCDAFGMHYCSEKTYDENLTEIEPDFRFYYECLMAPNARSVLSALKRMEPLGEITTIATGHGPLLQHNVTELVERYRKWSQAQAKAETSVVVFYISDYGHSDRLSQAIARGITKTGVGVEMMDLKSADPQEVQEIVGRSAGIVIGMPPVTNKIANAAISTVLAAAKAKQIIGLFESYGGDDDPIDPILTQFRNAGLKEAFSAIRVKDTPSENTYQLCEEAGTDLGQILTRDRNIQKIKAIDNELEKALGRISTGLYIITAQKGDLKSAMLASWVSQASFKPLGLTIAVAKDRAIESLMHVGDKFVLNVLEEGKYQTLMKHFLKRFSPGADRFEGIKTQPATNGSPILTDALAYLECHVSSRMELSDHWLVYATVDSGRVSKADSLTAVHHRKVGNYY
;
A
#
# COMPACT_ATOMS: atom_id res chain seq x y z
N MET A 1 2.80 34.11 -23.02
CA MET A 1 1.38 33.94 -22.67
C MET A 1 1.34 32.70 -21.79
N VAL A 2 1.33 32.89 -20.47
CA VAL A 2 1.29 31.78 -19.51
C VAL A 2 -0.12 31.20 -19.57
N LEU A 3 -0.26 29.99 -20.09
CA LEU A 3 -1.50 29.22 -19.99
C LEU A 3 -1.75 28.98 -18.50
N LEU A 4 -2.62 29.79 -17.91
CA LEU A 4 -3.24 29.50 -16.63
C LEU A 4 -4.04 28.22 -16.83
N ALA A 5 -3.54 27.11 -16.28
CA ALA A 5 -4.30 25.87 -16.20
C ALA A 5 -5.64 26.18 -15.52
N GLN A 6 -6.76 25.85 -16.17
CA GLN A 6 -8.06 25.95 -15.53
C GLN A 6 -8.05 25.06 -14.27
N PRO A 7 -8.58 25.51 -13.13
CA PRO A 7 -8.65 24.68 -11.94
C PRO A 7 -9.49 23.44 -12.25
N ILE A 8 -8.90 22.25 -12.08
CA ILE A 8 -9.59 20.97 -12.26
C ILE A 8 -10.73 20.94 -11.24
N GLN A 9 -11.98 20.94 -11.71
CA GLN A 9 -13.15 20.81 -10.85
C GLN A 9 -13.21 19.36 -10.36
N LYS A 10 -12.86 19.15 -9.08
CA LYS A 10 -12.91 17.82 -8.44
C LYS A 10 -14.34 17.27 -8.48
N ARG A 11 -14.51 16.06 -9.01
CA ARG A 11 -15.75 15.28 -8.99
C ARG A 11 -15.92 14.64 -7.61
N LEU A 12 -16.43 15.44 -6.67
CA LEU A 12 -16.81 14.99 -5.34
C LEU A 12 -18.34 14.85 -5.28
N THR A 13 -18.83 13.68 -4.89
CA THR A 13 -20.27 13.40 -4.76
C THR A 13 -20.56 12.66 -3.46
N ILE A 14 -21.80 12.75 -2.96
CA ILE A 14 -22.25 11.95 -1.80
C ILE A 14 -23.31 10.97 -2.28
N GLN A 15 -23.23 9.72 -1.81
CA GLN A 15 -24.27 8.72 -1.97
C GLN A 15 -24.79 8.33 -0.58
N VAL A 16 -26.12 8.37 -0.43
CA VAL A 16 -26.82 7.88 0.77
C VAL A 16 -27.65 6.65 0.42
N ARG A 17 -27.53 5.61 1.22
CA ARG A 17 -28.30 4.37 1.10
C ARG A 17 -28.62 3.79 2.46
N ASP A 18 -29.84 3.31 2.63
CA ASP A 18 -30.18 2.43 3.74
C ASP A 18 -29.63 1.05 3.43
N ILE A 19 -28.77 0.54 4.32
CA ILE A 19 -28.18 -0.81 4.20
C ILE A 19 -28.95 -1.84 5.03
N THR A 20 -29.71 -1.35 6.02
CA THR A 20 -30.80 -2.03 6.74
C THR A 20 -31.88 -0.97 7.04
N PRO A 21 -33.07 -1.34 7.55
CA PRO A 21 -34.08 -0.34 7.93
C PRO A 21 -33.60 0.72 8.92
N ASP A 22 -32.66 0.35 9.81
CA ASP A 22 -32.20 1.20 10.91
C ASP A 22 -30.76 1.70 10.72
N THR A 23 -30.05 1.24 9.68
CA THR A 23 -28.66 1.63 9.38
C THR A 23 -28.54 2.26 7.99
N THR A 24 -28.08 3.50 7.93
CA THR A 24 -27.83 4.25 6.70
C THR A 24 -26.33 4.46 6.50
N THR A 25 -25.82 4.25 5.29
CA THR A 25 -24.45 4.66 4.91
C THR A 25 -24.45 6.03 4.23
N ILE A 26 -23.46 6.85 4.56
CA ILE A 26 -23.12 8.11 3.88
C ILE A 26 -21.75 7.89 3.23
N ARG A 27 -21.74 7.67 1.92
CA ARG A 27 -20.53 7.41 1.15
C ARG A 27 -20.08 8.69 0.47
N SER A 28 -18.88 9.15 0.79
CA SER A 28 -18.28 10.33 0.18
C SER A 28 -17.39 9.91 -0.99
N LEU A 29 -17.94 9.98 -2.21
CA LEU A 29 -17.33 9.45 -3.44
C LEU A 29 -16.37 10.48 -4.03
N ASP A 30 -15.08 10.15 -4.03
CA ASP A 30 -14.03 10.91 -4.71
C ASP A 30 -13.58 10.16 -5.97
N TRP A 31 -14.11 10.62 -7.11
CA TRP A 31 -13.86 10.04 -8.43
C TRP A 31 -12.50 10.41 -9.01
N ASP A 32 -11.91 11.50 -8.51
CA ASP A 32 -10.69 12.10 -9.05
C ASP A 32 -9.53 11.99 -8.06
N ARG A 33 -9.65 11.13 -7.04
CA ARG A 33 -8.49 10.79 -6.20
C ARG A 33 -7.54 9.94 -7.03
N ASP A 34 -6.72 10.66 -7.78
CA ASP A 34 -5.55 10.15 -8.44
C ASP A 34 -4.33 10.32 -7.51
N ARG A 35 -3.44 9.34 -7.61
CA ARG A 35 -2.18 9.09 -6.89
C ARG A 35 -1.58 10.25 -6.09
N PHE A 36 -1.70 10.17 -4.76
CA PHE A 36 -0.72 10.79 -3.86
C PHE A 36 -0.30 9.89 -2.69
N ASP A 37 -0.91 8.70 -2.57
CA ASP A 37 -0.57 7.71 -1.56
C ASP A 37 -0.33 6.34 -2.23
N ILE A 38 0.52 5.50 -1.64
CA ILE A 38 1.02 4.28 -2.28
C ILE A 38 -0.09 3.30 -2.62
N GLU A 39 -1.17 3.34 -1.87
CA GLU A 39 -2.36 2.51 -1.93
C GLU A 39 -3.32 2.88 -3.08
N PHE A 40 -3.12 4.01 -3.80
CA PHE A 40 -3.95 4.46 -4.93
C PHE A 40 -3.37 4.15 -6.34
N GLY A 41 -2.51 3.14 -6.45
CA GLY A 41 -1.72 2.86 -7.67
C GLY A 41 -2.51 2.59 -8.97
N LEU A 42 -3.79 2.19 -8.85
CA LEU A 42 -4.64 1.69 -9.94
C LEU A 42 -5.62 2.74 -10.54
N GLN A 43 -5.65 3.97 -10.02
CA GLN A 43 -6.41 5.11 -10.57
C GLN A 43 -7.94 4.94 -10.64
N ASN A 44 -8.53 4.28 -9.64
CA ASN A 44 -9.99 4.04 -9.57
C ASN A 44 -10.74 4.98 -8.60
N GLY A 45 -10.09 6.01 -8.08
CA GLY A 45 -10.66 6.89 -7.05
C GLY A 45 -10.91 6.16 -5.72
N THR A 46 -11.69 6.75 -4.81
CA THR A 46 -12.08 6.10 -3.56
C THR A 46 -13.39 6.64 -2.98
N THR A 47 -13.79 6.10 -1.83
CA THR A 47 -14.89 6.61 -1.01
C THR A 47 -14.44 6.76 0.44
N TYR A 48 -15.11 7.64 1.21
CA TYR A 48 -15.01 7.72 2.67
C TYR A 48 -16.40 7.46 3.22
N ASN A 49 -16.60 6.27 3.78
CA ASN A 49 -17.89 5.76 4.18
C ASN A 49 -18.08 5.95 5.69
N SER A 50 -19.17 6.60 6.08
CA SER A 50 -19.65 6.64 7.46
C SER A 50 -21.04 6.03 7.58
N PHE A 51 -21.48 5.77 8.81
CA PHE A 51 -22.71 5.01 9.06
C PHE A 51 -23.54 5.60 10.19
N LEU A 52 -24.84 5.77 9.98
CA LEU A 52 -25.80 6.23 10.99
C LEU A 52 -26.69 5.05 11.40
N ILE A 53 -26.59 4.63 12.66
CA ILE A 53 -27.33 3.52 13.26
C ILE A 53 -28.41 4.09 14.18
N ARG A 54 -29.67 3.69 13.97
CA ARG A 54 -30.84 4.22 14.69
C ARG A 54 -31.50 3.16 15.57
N GLY A 55 -31.10 3.10 16.84
CA GLY A 55 -31.82 2.37 17.88
C GLY A 55 -32.74 3.30 18.70
N GLU A 56 -32.95 2.97 19.98
CA GLU A 56 -33.46 3.93 20.97
C GLU A 56 -32.47 5.09 21.19
N LYS A 57 -31.17 4.80 21.00
CA LYS A 57 -30.08 5.76 20.91
C LYS A 57 -29.48 5.68 19.52
N ILE A 58 -28.91 6.80 19.08
CA ILE A 58 -28.39 6.98 17.73
C ILE A 58 -26.87 7.06 17.78
N ALA A 59 -26.22 6.31 16.91
CA ALA A 59 -24.77 6.32 16.75
C ALA A 59 -24.37 6.71 15.33
N LEU A 60 -23.40 7.61 15.22
CA LEU A 60 -22.65 7.85 13.99
C LEU A 60 -21.32 7.10 14.09
N VAL A 61 -21.00 6.25 13.12
CA VAL A 61 -19.72 5.53 13.00
C VAL A 61 -18.86 6.25 11.99
N ASP A 62 -17.71 6.72 12.45
CA ASP A 62 -16.72 7.53 11.73
C ASP A 62 -17.30 8.79 11.07
N THR A 63 -16.45 9.56 10.40
CA THR A 63 -16.84 10.75 9.66
C THR A 63 -16.31 10.69 8.23
N SER A 64 -15.84 11.80 7.68
CA SER A 64 -15.31 11.84 6.33
C SER A 64 -14.08 12.74 6.26
N HIS A 65 -13.48 12.79 5.09
CA HIS A 65 -12.34 13.62 4.80
C HIS A 65 -12.75 15.10 4.74
N GLU A 66 -11.90 16.00 5.24
CA GLU A 66 -12.13 17.45 5.26
C GLU A 66 -12.60 18.05 3.90
N LYS A 67 -12.14 17.51 2.76
CA LYS A 67 -12.56 17.99 1.43
C LYS A 67 -14.06 17.81 1.15
N PHE A 68 -14.74 16.94 1.88
CA PHE A 68 -16.18 16.74 1.82
C PHE A 68 -16.95 17.57 2.84
N ARG A 69 -16.30 18.39 3.68
CA ARG A 69 -16.91 19.09 4.83
C ARG A 69 -18.31 19.61 4.52
N GLN A 70 -18.47 20.47 3.51
CA GLN A 70 -19.77 21.05 3.20
C GLN A 70 -20.80 20.01 2.75
N LEU A 71 -20.44 19.17 1.77
CA LEU A 71 -21.32 18.14 1.23
C LEU A 71 -21.77 17.14 2.31
N TYR A 72 -20.85 16.72 3.16
CA TYR A 72 -21.09 15.76 4.23
C TYR A 72 -22.00 16.35 5.32
N LEU A 73 -21.69 17.56 5.82
CA LEU A 73 -22.48 18.18 6.89
C LEU A 73 -23.89 18.56 6.43
N ASP A 74 -24.06 19.01 5.19
CA ASP A 74 -25.38 19.27 4.61
C ASP A 74 -26.19 17.98 4.46
N THR A 75 -25.52 16.90 4.02
CA THR A 75 -26.16 15.57 3.93
C THR A 75 -26.57 15.07 5.32
N LEU A 76 -25.69 15.14 6.32
CA LEU A 76 -25.97 14.69 7.67
C LEU A 76 -27.18 15.44 8.28
N LYS A 77 -27.21 16.77 8.16
CA LYS A 77 -28.35 17.60 8.62
C LYS A 77 -29.64 17.30 7.88
N GLY A 78 -29.55 16.86 6.62
CA GLY A 78 -30.72 16.43 5.85
C GLY A 78 -31.27 15.07 6.28
N LEU A 79 -30.44 14.23 6.91
CA LEU A 79 -30.81 12.89 7.37
C LEU A 79 -31.29 12.85 8.82
N ILE A 80 -30.79 13.75 9.67
CA ILE A 80 -31.10 13.79 11.09
C ILE A 80 -30.76 15.18 11.68
N ASP A 81 -31.43 15.58 12.77
CA ASP A 81 -30.92 16.65 13.62
C ASP A 81 -29.64 16.14 14.33
N PRO A 82 -28.45 16.70 14.05
CA PRO A 82 -27.21 16.20 14.63
C PRO A 82 -27.21 16.16 16.17
N THR A 83 -28.01 17.01 16.83
CA THR A 83 -28.11 17.05 18.30
C THR A 83 -28.77 15.80 18.90
N GLU A 84 -29.49 15.01 18.10
CA GLU A 84 -30.10 13.74 18.51
C GLU A 84 -29.09 12.58 18.52
N ILE A 85 -27.91 12.76 17.91
CA ILE A 85 -26.88 11.72 17.87
C ILE A 85 -26.26 11.58 19.26
N ASN A 86 -26.41 10.40 19.87
CA ASN A 86 -25.92 10.14 21.23
C ASN A 86 -24.44 9.74 21.25
N TYR A 87 -24.00 8.99 20.23
CA TYR A 87 -22.65 8.45 20.16
C TYR A 87 -21.98 8.75 18.83
N LEU A 88 -20.72 9.14 18.89
CA LEU A 88 -19.80 9.15 17.75
C LEU A 88 -18.79 8.03 17.97
N ILE A 89 -18.99 6.90 17.30
CA ILE A 89 -18.07 5.76 17.35
C ILE A 89 -16.93 6.04 16.37
N ILE A 90 -15.69 6.00 16.86
CA ILE A 90 -14.49 6.21 16.06
C ILE A 90 -13.74 4.89 15.99
N SER A 91 -13.74 4.30 14.80
CA SER A 91 -12.99 3.08 14.51
C SER A 91 -11.53 3.37 14.25
N HIS A 92 -11.23 4.53 13.66
CA HIS A 92 -9.88 4.94 13.30
C HIS A 92 -9.77 6.47 13.18
N THR A 93 -8.61 7.02 13.48
CA THR A 93 -8.35 8.45 13.61
C THR A 93 -7.58 9.07 12.45
N GLU A 94 -7.21 8.32 11.41
CA GLU A 94 -6.60 8.93 10.22
C GLU A 94 -7.55 10.02 9.64
N PRO A 95 -7.03 11.20 9.24
CA PRO A 95 -7.88 12.37 8.92
C PRO A 95 -8.88 12.20 7.77
N ASP A 96 -8.77 11.15 6.98
CA ASP A 96 -9.73 10.85 5.93
C ASP A 96 -11.01 10.18 6.43
N HIS A 97 -11.00 9.60 7.63
CA HIS A 97 -12.17 9.09 8.37
C HIS A 97 -12.57 9.98 9.54
N SER A 98 -11.60 10.69 10.14
CA SER A 98 -11.80 11.51 11.35
C SER A 98 -11.85 13.02 11.09
N GLY A 99 -11.62 13.45 9.84
CA GLY A 99 -11.40 14.86 9.48
C GLY A 99 -12.55 15.82 9.79
N LEU A 100 -13.76 15.30 10.01
CA LEU A 100 -14.95 16.10 10.35
C LEU A 100 -15.43 15.88 11.80
N VAL A 101 -14.68 15.18 12.65
CA VAL A 101 -15.05 14.96 14.07
C VAL A 101 -15.25 16.29 14.79
N LYS A 102 -14.37 17.27 14.56
CA LYS A 102 -14.50 18.61 15.15
C LYS A 102 -15.79 19.31 14.75
N ASP A 103 -16.17 19.20 13.47
CA ASP A 103 -17.40 19.79 12.94
C ASP A 103 -18.64 19.11 13.56
N VAL A 104 -18.62 17.78 13.68
CA VAL A 104 -19.70 17.02 14.35
C VAL A 104 -19.85 17.43 15.81
N LEU A 105 -18.74 17.57 16.56
CA LEU A 105 -18.77 18.03 17.96
C LEU A 105 -19.32 19.45 18.11
N GLN A 106 -19.16 20.32 17.11
CA GLN A 106 -19.76 21.65 17.12
C GLN A 106 -21.28 21.61 16.87
N LEU A 107 -21.74 20.68 16.03
CA LEU A 107 -23.16 20.48 15.75
C LEU A 107 -23.88 19.73 16.89
N ALA A 108 -23.18 18.82 17.57
CA ALA A 108 -23.71 17.98 18.64
C ALA A 108 -22.81 18.02 19.89
N PRO A 109 -22.81 19.12 20.67
CA PRO A 109 -21.87 19.30 21.79
C PRO A 109 -22.00 18.26 22.92
N ASP A 110 -23.17 17.62 23.02
CA ASP A 110 -23.48 16.64 24.06
C ASP A 110 -23.18 15.19 23.67
N ILE A 111 -22.76 14.94 22.42
CA ILE A 111 -22.42 13.61 21.90
C ILE A 111 -21.29 12.96 22.71
N THR A 112 -21.35 11.65 22.90
CA THR A 112 -20.27 10.88 23.52
C THR A 112 -19.41 10.21 22.46
N VAL A 113 -18.13 10.56 22.40
CA VAL A 113 -17.16 9.93 21.50
C VAL A 113 -16.74 8.57 22.08
N VAL A 114 -16.93 7.51 21.32
CA VAL A 114 -16.63 6.12 21.73
C VAL A 114 -15.49 5.59 20.88
N GLY A 115 -14.44 5.05 21.51
CA GLY A 115 -13.31 4.51 20.76
C GLY A 115 -12.25 3.85 21.64
N ALA A 116 -11.24 3.26 21.02
CA ALA A 116 -10.10 2.71 21.74
C ALA A 116 -9.35 3.80 22.52
N LYS A 117 -8.61 3.41 23.57
CA LYS A 117 -7.83 4.37 24.38
C LYS A 117 -6.88 5.23 23.53
N ILE A 118 -6.20 4.63 22.57
CA ILE A 118 -5.25 5.33 21.68
C ILE A 118 -6.00 6.26 20.71
N ALA A 119 -7.15 5.83 20.17
CA ALA A 119 -8.00 6.67 19.32
C ALA A 119 -8.43 7.96 20.05
N ILE A 120 -8.92 7.82 21.28
CA ILE A 120 -9.31 8.96 22.10
C ILE A 120 -8.14 9.91 22.37
N GLN A 121 -6.94 9.38 22.63
CA GLN A 121 -5.74 10.18 22.82
C GLN A 121 -5.37 10.96 21.55
N PHE A 122 -5.37 10.31 20.39
CA PHE A 122 -5.07 10.96 19.11
C PHE A 122 -6.11 12.04 18.77
N LEU A 123 -7.39 11.79 19.04
CA LEU A 123 -8.45 12.80 18.82
C LEU A 123 -8.33 14.02 19.72
N GLU A 124 -7.86 13.89 20.96
CA GLU A 124 -7.61 15.05 21.83
C GLU A 124 -6.56 15.99 21.20
N ASP A 125 -5.52 15.41 20.60
CA ASP A 125 -4.48 16.13 19.88
C ASP A 125 -4.97 16.69 18.53
N LEU A 126 -5.92 16.06 17.85
CA LEU A 126 -6.45 16.54 16.56
C LEU A 126 -7.51 17.64 16.72
N VAL A 127 -8.44 17.48 17.67
CA VAL A 127 -9.62 18.36 17.79
C VAL A 127 -9.29 19.60 18.61
N HIS A 128 -8.38 19.50 19.59
CA HIS A 128 -7.98 20.56 20.53
C HIS A 128 -9.15 21.18 21.31
N GLN A 129 -10.17 20.38 21.65
CA GLN A 129 -11.28 20.80 22.50
C GLN A 129 -11.77 19.63 23.37
N PRO A 130 -12.31 19.88 24.57
CA PRO A 130 -12.85 18.82 25.40
C PRO A 130 -14.14 18.24 24.79
N PHE A 131 -14.33 16.93 24.92
CA PHE A 131 -15.54 16.21 24.52
C PHE A 131 -15.85 15.09 25.52
N LYS A 132 -17.13 14.68 25.61
CA LYS A 132 -17.50 13.50 26.39
C LYS A 132 -16.94 12.26 25.70
N ARG A 133 -16.39 11.32 26.46
CA ARG A 133 -15.74 10.14 25.92
C ARG A 133 -16.10 8.86 26.67
N GLN A 134 -16.12 7.76 25.93
CA GLN A 134 -16.19 6.41 26.44
C GLN A 134 -15.08 5.58 25.81
N ILE A 135 -14.11 5.16 26.64
CA ILE A 135 -13.04 4.26 26.19
C ILE A 135 -13.58 2.83 26.18
N VAL A 136 -13.40 2.14 25.07
CA VAL A 136 -13.79 0.74 24.89
C VAL A 136 -12.58 -0.14 24.58
N LYS A 137 -12.72 -1.43 24.90
CA LYS A 137 -11.75 -2.50 24.66
C LYS A 137 -12.45 -3.68 23.98
N ASN A 138 -11.65 -4.66 23.57
CA ASN A 138 -12.16 -5.90 22.99
C ASN A 138 -13.22 -6.57 23.88
N GLY A 139 -14.40 -6.82 23.31
CA GLY A 139 -15.54 -7.48 23.97
C GLY A 139 -16.43 -6.53 24.79
N ASP A 140 -16.05 -5.25 24.94
CA ASP A 140 -16.96 -4.25 25.51
C ASP A 140 -18.17 -4.07 24.60
N LYS A 141 -19.30 -3.68 25.20
CA LYS A 141 -20.59 -3.52 24.49
C LYS A 141 -21.19 -2.14 24.71
N LEU A 142 -21.80 -1.60 23.66
CA LEU A 142 -22.60 -0.39 23.69
C LEU A 142 -24.01 -0.73 23.20
N ASP A 143 -24.99 -0.60 24.10
CA ASP A 143 -26.39 -0.84 23.79
C ASP A 143 -27.06 0.45 23.28
N LEU A 144 -27.51 0.40 22.03
CA LEU A 144 -28.25 1.45 21.36
C LEU A 144 -29.77 1.22 21.43
N GLY A 145 -30.25 0.12 22.02
CA GLY A 145 -31.67 -0.26 22.05
C GLY A 145 -32.14 -0.93 20.76
N ASN A 146 -33.39 -1.41 20.74
CA ASN A 146 -33.97 -2.16 19.60
C ASN A 146 -33.14 -3.37 19.12
N GLY A 147 -32.35 -3.98 20.02
CA GLY A 147 -31.46 -5.10 19.70
C GLY A 147 -30.09 -4.69 19.15
N HIS A 148 -29.85 -3.41 18.85
CA HIS A 148 -28.55 -2.91 18.40
C HIS A 148 -27.55 -2.88 19.57
N ILE A 149 -26.85 -3.99 19.75
CA ILE A 149 -25.77 -4.12 20.71
C ILE A 149 -24.47 -4.10 19.91
N ILE A 150 -23.70 -3.03 20.04
CA ILE A 150 -22.42 -2.87 19.37
C ILE A 150 -21.33 -3.51 20.23
N GLU A 151 -20.71 -4.58 19.77
CA GLU A 151 -19.58 -5.25 20.42
C GLU A 151 -18.26 -4.86 19.73
N PHE A 152 -17.27 -4.42 20.51
CA PHE A 152 -16.02 -3.89 19.98
C PHE A 152 -14.93 -4.96 19.85
N VAL A 153 -14.17 -4.91 18.75
CA VAL A 153 -13.06 -5.84 18.48
C VAL A 153 -11.76 -5.06 18.33
N ASN A 154 -10.80 -5.27 19.22
CA ASN A 154 -9.50 -4.61 19.08
C ASN A 154 -8.79 -5.12 17.82
N ALA A 155 -8.32 -4.18 17.00
CA ALA A 155 -7.62 -4.45 15.75
C ALA A 155 -6.39 -3.54 15.58
N PRO A 156 -5.52 -3.37 16.61
CA PRO A 156 -4.43 -2.40 16.55
C PRO A 156 -3.45 -2.72 15.41
N ASN A 157 -2.88 -1.66 14.85
CA ASN A 157 -1.93 -1.67 13.74
C ASN A 157 -2.55 -2.19 12.42
N LEU A 158 -3.86 -2.02 12.23
CA LEU A 158 -4.61 -2.30 10.98
C LEU A 158 -5.27 -1.03 10.39
N HIS A 159 -4.52 -0.02 9.96
CA HIS A 159 -3.05 0.01 9.89
C HIS A 159 -2.36 0.84 10.99
N TRP A 160 -3.12 1.69 11.69
CA TRP A 160 -2.63 2.45 12.85
C TRP A 160 -2.95 1.78 14.21
N PRO A 161 -2.22 2.13 15.27
CA PRO A 161 -2.35 1.53 16.61
C PRO A 161 -3.73 1.74 17.28
N ASP A 162 -4.51 2.72 16.83
CA ASP A 162 -5.80 3.10 17.42
C ASP A 162 -7.00 2.27 16.93
N THR A 163 -6.81 1.47 15.89
CA THR A 163 -7.89 0.79 15.16
C THR A 163 -8.72 -0.16 16.05
N ILE A 164 -10.05 0.01 16.01
CA ILE A 164 -11.03 -0.86 16.65
C ILE A 164 -12.26 -1.07 15.75
N PHE A 165 -12.71 -2.32 15.61
CA PHE A 165 -13.92 -2.63 14.84
C PHE A 165 -15.15 -2.64 15.74
N SER A 166 -16.31 -2.44 15.13
CA SER A 166 -17.62 -2.44 15.80
C SER A 166 -18.54 -3.47 15.13
N TYR A 167 -19.08 -4.41 15.90
CA TYR A 167 -20.02 -5.42 15.38
C TYR A 167 -21.41 -5.19 15.96
N ASP A 168 -22.41 -4.98 15.10
CA ASP A 168 -23.80 -4.84 15.50
C ASP A 168 -24.51 -6.21 15.51
N HIS A 169 -24.85 -6.69 16.70
CA HIS A 169 -25.55 -7.98 16.88
C HIS A 169 -26.94 -8.02 16.24
N SER A 170 -27.61 -6.87 16.04
CA SER A 170 -28.95 -6.82 15.43
C SER A 170 -28.89 -7.09 13.93
N THR A 171 -27.93 -6.46 13.26
CA THR A 171 -27.83 -6.43 11.80
C THR A 171 -26.75 -7.35 11.24
N GLN A 172 -25.91 -7.93 12.10
CA GLN A 172 -24.76 -8.76 11.73
C GLN A 172 -23.74 -8.01 10.84
N ILE A 173 -23.69 -6.68 10.98
CA ILE A 173 -22.76 -5.80 10.26
C ILE A 173 -21.50 -5.58 11.10
N MET A 174 -20.34 -5.75 10.47
CA MET A 174 -19.04 -5.38 11.04
C MET A 174 -18.53 -4.09 10.40
N PHE A 175 -18.35 -3.04 11.19
CA PHE A 175 -17.74 -1.77 10.78
C PHE A 175 -16.22 -1.84 11.01
N THR A 176 -15.44 -1.76 9.93
CA THR A 176 -14.00 -2.08 9.96
C THR A 176 -13.08 -0.94 9.56
N CYS A 177 -13.63 0.21 9.15
CA CYS A 177 -12.86 1.31 8.56
C CYS A 177 -11.93 0.78 7.47
N ASP A 178 -10.60 0.89 7.63
CA ASP A 178 -9.65 0.48 6.60
C ASP A 178 -9.59 -1.02 6.34
N ALA A 179 -9.77 -1.86 7.37
CA ALA A 179 -9.64 -3.29 7.18
C ALA A 179 -10.74 -3.79 6.22
N PHE A 180 -10.33 -4.65 5.28
CA PHE A 180 -11.15 -5.12 4.15
C PHE A 180 -11.61 -4.03 3.16
N GLY A 181 -11.12 -2.79 3.29
CA GLY A 181 -11.38 -1.72 2.34
C GLY A 181 -10.64 -1.87 1.01
N MET A 182 -10.95 -0.95 0.09
CA MET A 182 -10.24 -0.80 -1.18
C MET A 182 -10.43 0.62 -1.73
N HIS A 183 -9.42 1.13 -2.44
CA HIS A 183 -9.58 2.38 -3.18
C HIS A 183 -10.22 2.12 -4.55
N TYR A 184 -11.56 2.08 -4.53
CA TYR A 184 -12.38 1.89 -5.72
C TYR A 184 -13.65 2.75 -5.62
N CYS A 185 -13.70 3.84 -6.38
CA CYS A 185 -14.87 4.71 -6.44
C CYS A 185 -15.93 4.12 -7.37
N SER A 186 -17.12 3.87 -6.84
CA SER A 186 -18.23 3.33 -7.63
C SER A 186 -19.57 3.74 -7.04
N GLU A 187 -20.54 3.95 -7.93
CA GLU A 187 -21.94 4.12 -7.55
C GLU A 187 -22.55 2.83 -7.00
N LYS A 188 -21.94 1.67 -7.25
CA LYS A 188 -22.35 0.40 -6.62
C LYS A 188 -22.01 0.46 -5.13
N THR A 189 -23.02 0.25 -4.29
CA THR A 189 -22.88 0.26 -2.83
C THR A 189 -22.19 -1.00 -2.32
N TYR A 190 -22.38 -2.14 -2.99
CA TYR A 190 -21.87 -3.44 -2.59
C TYR A 190 -20.90 -4.04 -3.62
N ASP A 191 -20.21 -5.09 -3.21
CA ASP A 191 -19.22 -5.88 -3.94
C ASP A 191 -19.83 -6.79 -5.04
N GLU A 192 -20.64 -6.22 -5.93
CA GLU A 192 -21.41 -6.99 -6.93
C GLU A 192 -20.54 -7.73 -7.97
N ASN A 193 -19.41 -7.15 -8.40
CA ASN A 193 -18.52 -7.74 -9.41
C ASN A 193 -17.12 -7.95 -8.83
N LEU A 194 -16.88 -9.17 -8.35
CA LEU A 194 -15.61 -9.55 -7.73
C LEU A 194 -14.41 -9.36 -8.68
N THR A 195 -14.56 -9.64 -9.97
CA THR A 195 -13.47 -9.52 -10.95
C THR A 195 -13.04 -8.07 -11.17
N GLU A 196 -13.97 -7.12 -11.11
CA GLU A 196 -13.67 -5.68 -11.24
C GLU A 196 -12.89 -5.15 -10.03
N ILE A 197 -13.26 -5.57 -8.82
CA ILE A 197 -12.72 -5.01 -7.57
C ILE A 197 -11.49 -5.74 -7.04
N GLU A 198 -11.25 -6.98 -7.50
CA GLU A 198 -10.17 -7.84 -7.00
C GLU A 198 -8.77 -7.19 -7.06
N PRO A 199 -8.39 -6.50 -8.16
CA PRO A 199 -7.09 -5.83 -8.23
C PRO A 199 -6.92 -4.77 -7.13
N ASP A 200 -7.91 -3.91 -6.91
CA ASP A 200 -7.86 -2.85 -5.90
C ASP A 200 -7.90 -3.41 -4.48
N PHE A 201 -8.74 -4.41 -4.22
CA PHE A 201 -8.81 -5.07 -2.91
C PHE A 201 -7.48 -5.75 -2.54
N ARG A 202 -6.86 -6.44 -3.50
CA ARG A 202 -5.55 -7.07 -3.29
C ARG A 202 -4.46 -6.02 -3.07
N PHE A 203 -4.43 -4.99 -3.90
CA PHE A 203 -3.43 -3.93 -3.82
C PHE A 203 -3.50 -3.16 -2.50
N TYR A 204 -4.72 -2.84 -2.06
CA TYR A 204 -4.99 -2.21 -0.77
C TYR A 204 -4.44 -3.05 0.39
N TYR A 205 -4.73 -4.36 0.38
CA TYR A 205 -4.16 -5.29 1.35
C TYR A 205 -2.62 -5.28 1.33
N GLU A 206 -2.00 -5.37 0.16
CA GLU A 206 -0.54 -5.41 0.02
C GLU A 206 0.14 -4.16 0.59
N CYS A 207 -0.50 -2.99 0.46
CA CYS A 207 0.05 -1.73 0.93
C CYS A 207 -0.16 -1.55 2.45
N LEU A 208 -1.38 -1.74 2.94
CA LEU A 208 -1.76 -1.30 4.29
C LEU A 208 -1.81 -2.44 5.32
N MET A 209 -2.09 -3.68 4.88
CA MET A 209 -2.40 -4.79 5.79
C MET A 209 -1.30 -5.86 5.83
N ALA A 210 -0.66 -6.13 4.68
CA ALA A 210 0.42 -7.09 4.58
C ALA A 210 1.61 -6.78 5.53
N PRO A 211 2.02 -5.52 5.75
CA PRO A 211 3.07 -5.20 6.70
C PRO A 211 2.74 -5.55 8.15
N ASN A 212 1.48 -5.80 8.51
CA ASN A 212 1.06 -6.22 9.85
C ASN A 212 0.19 -7.48 9.78
N ALA A 213 0.56 -8.42 8.90
CA ALA A 213 -0.19 -9.65 8.67
C ALA A 213 -0.53 -10.45 9.95
N ARG A 214 0.32 -10.42 10.99
CA ARG A 214 0.00 -11.08 12.27
C ARG A 214 -1.12 -10.39 13.05
N SER A 215 -1.21 -9.05 12.95
CA SER A 215 -2.33 -8.29 13.51
C SER A 215 -3.62 -8.64 12.79
N VAL A 216 -3.59 -8.81 11.46
CA VAL A 216 -4.76 -9.27 10.67
C VAL A 216 -5.26 -10.62 11.19
N LEU A 217 -4.36 -11.60 11.34
CA LEU A 217 -4.72 -12.92 11.86
C LEU A 217 -5.27 -12.87 13.29
N SER A 218 -4.75 -11.96 14.11
CA SER A 218 -5.21 -11.76 15.48
C SER A 218 -6.61 -11.13 15.52
N ALA A 219 -6.90 -10.15 14.66
CA ALA A 219 -8.22 -9.55 14.52
C ALA A 219 -9.24 -10.58 13.99
N LEU A 220 -8.89 -11.34 12.95
CA LEU A 220 -9.73 -12.43 12.42
C LEU A 220 -10.09 -13.45 13.50
N LYS A 221 -9.13 -13.84 14.35
CA LYS A 221 -9.38 -14.74 15.48
C LYS A 221 -10.33 -14.13 16.53
N ARG A 222 -10.26 -12.83 16.77
CA ARG A 222 -11.17 -12.12 17.69
C ARG A 222 -12.57 -11.94 17.11
N MET A 223 -12.72 -11.98 15.80
CA MET A 223 -14.02 -11.93 15.13
C MET A 223 -14.77 -13.27 15.18
N GLU A 224 -14.06 -14.40 15.28
CA GLU A 224 -14.65 -15.76 15.29
C GLU A 224 -15.78 -15.98 16.33
N PRO A 225 -15.71 -15.48 17.57
CA PRO A 225 -16.75 -15.67 18.57
C PRO A 225 -18.03 -14.84 18.38
N LEU A 226 -18.04 -13.86 17.46
CA LEU A 226 -19.16 -12.92 17.28
C LEU A 226 -20.36 -13.55 16.56
N GLY A 227 -20.15 -14.69 15.91
CA GLY A 227 -21.15 -15.38 15.10
C GLY A 227 -21.04 -15.03 13.63
N GLU A 228 -22.19 -14.93 12.96
CA GLU A 228 -22.27 -14.69 11.53
C GLU A 228 -22.07 -13.20 11.21
N ILE A 229 -21.20 -12.90 10.24
CA ILE A 229 -21.01 -11.56 9.71
C ILE A 229 -21.53 -11.57 8.28
N THR A 230 -22.69 -10.95 8.06
CA THR A 230 -23.35 -10.94 6.74
C THR A 230 -22.88 -9.77 5.87
N THR A 231 -22.39 -8.70 6.49
CA THR A 231 -21.88 -7.52 5.80
C THR A 231 -20.66 -6.96 6.53
N ILE A 232 -19.63 -6.57 5.78
CA ILE A 232 -18.52 -5.76 6.27
C ILE A 232 -18.68 -4.35 5.70
N ALA A 233 -18.93 -3.40 6.60
CA ALA A 233 -19.05 -1.98 6.34
C ALA A 233 -17.66 -1.33 6.39
N THR A 234 -17.02 -1.26 5.23
CA THR A 234 -15.67 -0.73 5.03
C THR A 234 -15.69 0.81 4.97
N GLY A 235 -14.59 1.45 5.37
CA GLY A 235 -14.36 2.90 5.26
C GLY A 235 -14.08 3.33 3.82
N HIS A 236 -13.53 2.44 2.99
CA HIS A 236 -13.22 2.70 1.57
C HIS A 236 -13.81 1.66 0.63
N GLY A 237 -14.34 2.14 -0.49
CA GLY A 237 -14.86 1.33 -1.59
C GLY A 237 -16.31 0.89 -1.38
N PRO A 238 -16.77 -0.13 -2.12
CA PRO A 238 -18.03 -0.81 -1.85
C PRO A 238 -18.00 -1.55 -0.50
N LEU A 239 -19.16 -1.67 0.14
CA LEU A 239 -19.35 -2.55 1.28
C LEU A 239 -19.29 -4.01 0.82
N LEU A 240 -18.84 -4.92 1.69
CA LEU A 240 -18.78 -6.34 1.36
C LEU A 240 -20.03 -7.02 1.89
N GLN A 241 -20.84 -7.61 1.01
CA GLN A 241 -22.03 -8.37 1.37
C GLN A 241 -22.14 -9.66 0.53
N HIS A 242 -21.83 -9.60 -0.75
CA HIS A 242 -21.97 -10.74 -1.66
C HIS A 242 -20.79 -11.71 -1.57
N ASN A 243 -19.59 -11.24 -1.21
CA ASN A 243 -18.37 -12.04 -1.20
C ASN A 243 -17.62 -12.00 0.15
N VAL A 244 -18.32 -11.69 1.26
CA VAL A 244 -17.70 -11.59 2.61
C VAL A 244 -16.81 -12.79 2.92
N THR A 245 -17.33 -14.02 2.76
CA THR A 245 -16.58 -15.25 3.05
C THR A 245 -15.32 -15.38 2.21
N GLU A 246 -15.41 -15.14 0.90
CA GLU A 246 -14.27 -15.25 -0.02
C GLU A 246 -13.21 -14.18 0.26
N LEU A 247 -13.62 -12.93 0.46
CA LEU A 247 -12.72 -11.80 0.68
C LEU A 247 -12.02 -11.87 2.05
N VAL A 248 -12.73 -12.33 3.10
CA VAL A 248 -12.15 -12.60 4.42
C VAL A 248 -11.13 -13.75 4.34
N GLU A 249 -11.45 -14.82 3.60
CA GLU A 249 -10.54 -15.96 3.44
C GLU A 249 -9.29 -15.59 2.62
N ARG A 250 -9.43 -14.68 1.65
CA ARG A 250 -8.27 -14.09 0.94
C ARG A 250 -7.35 -13.37 1.91
N TYR A 251 -7.88 -12.45 2.73
CA TYR A 251 -7.11 -11.78 3.78
C TYR A 251 -6.40 -12.78 4.71
N ARG A 252 -7.10 -13.85 5.12
CA ARG A 252 -6.54 -14.92 5.95
C ARG A 252 -5.36 -15.62 5.26
N LYS A 253 -5.53 -16.10 4.03
CA LYS A 253 -4.48 -16.81 3.26
C LYS A 253 -3.27 -15.92 3.01
N TRP A 254 -3.49 -14.69 2.57
CA TRP A 254 -2.42 -13.73 2.31
C TRP A 254 -1.63 -13.42 3.58
N SER A 255 -2.33 -13.23 4.70
CA SER A 255 -1.69 -12.93 5.99
C SER A 255 -0.95 -14.13 6.57
N GLN A 256 -1.46 -15.35 6.38
CA GLN A 256 -0.73 -16.57 6.73
C GLN A 256 0.55 -16.74 5.90
N ALA A 257 0.53 -16.38 4.62
CA ALA A 257 1.72 -16.45 3.77
C ALA A 257 2.80 -15.47 4.26
N GLN A 258 2.43 -14.23 4.57
CA GLN A 258 3.34 -13.21 5.08
C GLN A 258 3.86 -13.52 6.50
N ALA A 259 2.97 -13.97 7.40
CA ALA A 259 3.33 -14.27 8.79
C ALA A 259 4.32 -15.44 8.94
N LYS A 260 4.44 -16.31 7.92
CA LYS A 260 5.37 -17.44 7.86
C LYS A 260 6.77 -17.08 7.35
N ALA A 261 7.04 -15.81 7.03
CA ALA A 261 8.36 -15.39 6.57
C ALA A 261 9.44 -15.74 7.60
N GLU A 262 10.50 -16.42 7.15
CA GLU A 262 11.64 -16.83 7.99
C GLU A 262 12.48 -15.63 8.48
N THR A 263 12.40 -14.52 7.77
CA THR A 263 13.17 -13.30 8.03
C THR A 263 12.19 -12.14 8.08
N SER A 264 12.34 -11.26 9.07
CA SER A 264 11.49 -10.09 9.23
C SER A 264 12.28 -8.79 9.37
N VAL A 265 11.64 -7.68 9.02
CA VAL A 265 12.10 -6.31 9.25
C VAL A 265 11.06 -5.60 10.10
N VAL A 266 11.50 -4.84 11.09
CA VAL A 266 10.63 -3.87 11.77
C VAL A 266 10.79 -2.50 11.11
N VAL A 267 9.67 -1.87 10.79
CA VAL A 267 9.62 -0.52 10.21
C VAL A 267 8.94 0.41 11.22
N PHE A 268 9.73 1.31 11.80
CA PHE A 268 9.24 2.33 12.72
C PHE A 268 8.82 3.59 11.95
N TYR A 269 7.65 4.09 12.28
CA TYR A 269 7.07 5.31 11.69
C TYR A 269 6.43 6.18 12.77
N ILE A 270 5.88 7.33 12.36
CA ILE A 270 5.18 8.26 13.24
C ILE A 270 3.80 8.56 12.65
N SER A 271 2.74 8.17 13.35
CA SER A 271 1.38 8.55 12.94
C SER A 271 1.21 10.07 12.97
N ASP A 272 0.45 10.62 12.02
CA ASP A 272 0.08 12.04 11.99
C ASP A 272 1.28 13.01 12.03
N TYR A 273 2.40 12.65 11.38
CA TYR A 273 3.56 13.52 11.25
C TYR A 273 4.13 13.53 9.82
N GLY A 274 4.09 14.70 9.18
CA GLY A 274 4.57 14.88 7.81
C GLY A 274 3.98 13.83 6.87
N HIS A 275 4.86 13.09 6.21
CA HIS A 275 4.53 11.96 5.34
C HIS A 275 5.10 10.63 5.88
N SER A 276 5.40 10.57 7.19
CA SER A 276 6.09 9.42 7.81
C SER A 276 5.42 8.09 7.49
N ASP A 277 4.09 8.05 7.65
CA ASP A 277 3.29 6.85 7.39
C ASP A 277 3.43 6.37 5.94
N ARG A 278 3.10 7.21 4.97
CA ARG A 278 3.14 6.87 3.53
C ARG A 278 4.54 6.47 3.05
N LEU A 279 5.58 7.17 3.50
CA LEU A 279 6.97 6.84 3.17
C LEU A 279 7.37 5.49 3.78
N SER A 280 6.93 5.21 5.02
CA SER A 280 7.20 3.94 5.68
C SER A 280 6.46 2.77 5.02
N GLN A 281 5.22 2.98 4.57
CA GLN A 281 4.44 2.00 3.80
C GLN A 281 5.10 1.69 2.45
N ALA A 282 5.69 2.69 1.78
CA ALA A 282 6.47 2.48 0.57
C ALA A 282 7.69 1.59 0.79
N ILE A 283 8.46 1.85 1.85
CA ILE A 283 9.58 0.99 2.23
C ILE A 283 9.07 -0.42 2.59
N ALA A 284 8.01 -0.53 3.40
CA ALA A 284 7.42 -1.80 3.81
C ALA A 284 6.98 -2.65 2.61
N ARG A 285 6.30 -2.04 1.64
CA ARG A 285 5.88 -2.70 0.40
C ARG A 285 7.09 -3.19 -0.41
N GLY A 286 8.14 -2.38 -0.51
CA GLY A 286 9.39 -2.78 -1.15
C GLY A 286 10.00 -4.04 -0.52
N ILE A 287 9.94 -4.16 0.81
CA ILE A 287 10.45 -5.31 1.57
C ILE A 287 9.56 -6.55 1.38
N THR A 288 8.24 -6.42 1.52
CA THR A 288 7.32 -7.57 1.44
C THR A 288 7.35 -8.25 0.06
N LYS A 289 7.60 -7.48 -1.01
CA LYS A 289 7.81 -8.01 -2.38
C LYS A 289 8.95 -9.02 -2.49
N THR A 290 9.94 -8.98 -1.60
CA THR A 290 11.07 -9.92 -1.61
C THR A 290 10.80 -11.18 -0.79
N GLY A 291 9.58 -11.36 -0.25
CA GLY A 291 9.23 -12.46 0.64
C GLY A 291 9.80 -12.34 2.06
N VAL A 292 10.26 -11.15 2.44
CA VAL A 292 10.66 -10.82 3.81
C VAL A 292 9.44 -10.26 4.54
N GLY A 293 9.18 -10.76 5.75
CA GLY A 293 8.07 -10.26 6.56
C GLY A 293 8.35 -8.84 7.04
N VAL A 294 7.31 -8.03 7.15
CA VAL A 294 7.40 -6.71 7.79
C VAL A 294 6.53 -6.71 9.02
N GLU A 295 6.89 -5.87 9.99
CA GLU A 295 6.03 -5.42 11.08
C GLU A 295 6.22 -3.91 11.25
N MET A 296 5.13 -3.16 11.16
CA MET A 296 5.13 -1.70 11.32
C MET A 296 4.75 -1.30 12.73
N MET A 297 5.45 -0.31 13.29
CA MET A 297 5.22 0.14 14.67
C MET A 297 5.34 1.67 14.77
N ASP A 298 4.31 2.31 15.33
CA ASP A 298 4.30 3.74 15.59
C ASP A 298 5.11 4.07 16.85
N LEU A 299 6.17 4.87 16.71
CA LEU A 299 7.01 5.26 17.85
C LEU A 299 6.30 6.20 18.84
N LYS A 300 5.16 6.83 18.47
CA LYS A 300 4.36 7.66 19.39
C LYS A 300 3.63 6.85 20.44
N SER A 301 3.28 5.60 20.14
CA SER A 301 2.45 4.76 21.01
C SER A 301 3.11 3.44 21.42
N ALA A 302 4.29 3.12 20.90
CA ALA A 302 4.96 1.86 21.14
C ALA A 302 5.33 1.63 22.62
N ASP A 303 5.01 0.44 23.13
CA ASP A 303 5.48 0.00 24.44
C ASP A 303 6.98 -0.37 24.39
N PRO A 304 7.82 0.07 25.34
CA PRO A 304 9.25 -0.22 25.33
C PRO A 304 9.61 -1.72 25.32
N GLN A 305 8.79 -2.59 25.94
CA GLN A 305 9.03 -4.03 25.93
C GLN A 305 8.71 -4.62 24.55
N GLU A 306 7.63 -4.16 23.91
CA GLU A 306 7.30 -4.54 22.53
C GLU A 306 8.39 -4.10 21.56
N VAL A 307 8.92 -2.87 21.71
CA VAL A 307 10.07 -2.37 20.93
C VAL A 307 11.30 -3.27 21.12
N GLN A 308 11.62 -3.64 22.36
CA GLN A 308 12.77 -4.49 22.64
C GLN A 308 12.60 -5.89 22.00
N GLU A 309 11.42 -6.48 22.12
CA GLU A 309 11.11 -7.80 21.57
C GLU A 309 11.19 -7.80 20.04
N ILE A 310 10.52 -6.85 19.39
CA ILE A 310 10.42 -6.79 17.93
C ILE A 310 11.77 -6.50 17.28
N VAL A 311 12.57 -5.60 17.87
CA VAL A 311 13.94 -5.33 17.43
C VAL A 311 14.81 -6.57 17.65
N GLY A 312 14.67 -7.24 18.79
CA GLY A 312 15.49 -8.39 19.13
C GLY A 312 15.35 -9.59 18.19
N ARG A 313 14.19 -9.74 17.52
CA ARG A 313 13.90 -10.84 16.59
C ARG A 313 13.94 -10.47 15.11
N SER A 314 14.02 -9.18 14.77
CA SER A 314 14.08 -8.73 13.37
C SER A 314 15.50 -8.85 12.80
N ALA A 315 15.63 -9.07 11.49
CA ALA A 315 16.92 -9.08 10.79
C ALA A 315 17.29 -7.70 10.23
N GLY A 316 16.29 -6.87 9.94
CA GLY A 316 16.47 -5.47 9.59
C GLY A 316 15.64 -4.54 10.47
N ILE A 317 16.07 -3.30 10.55
CA ILE A 317 15.40 -2.21 11.26
C ILE A 317 15.30 -1.04 10.28
N VAL A 318 14.13 -0.42 10.17
CA VAL A 318 13.94 0.85 9.46
C VAL A 318 13.36 1.86 10.42
N ILE A 319 13.85 3.10 10.41
CA ILE A 319 13.36 4.17 11.29
C ILE A 319 13.02 5.42 10.48
N GLY A 320 11.77 5.85 10.58
CA GLY A 320 11.33 7.19 10.18
C GLY A 320 11.68 8.20 11.26
N MET A 321 12.35 9.28 10.89
CA MET A 321 12.78 10.29 11.86
C MET A 321 11.56 11.02 12.44
N PRO A 322 11.42 11.08 13.78
CA PRO A 322 10.35 11.79 14.46
C PRO A 322 10.65 13.29 14.53
N PRO A 323 9.67 14.12 14.92
CA PRO A 323 9.97 15.50 15.27
C PRO A 323 10.91 15.56 16.50
N VAL A 324 11.89 16.46 16.50
CA VAL A 324 12.86 16.68 17.59
C VAL A 324 12.17 16.86 18.93
N THR A 325 11.01 17.52 18.92
CA THR A 325 10.21 17.80 20.12
C THR A 325 9.47 16.58 20.70
N ASN A 326 9.36 15.47 19.97
CA ASN A 326 8.63 14.28 20.41
C ASN A 326 9.47 13.37 21.31
N LYS A 327 9.42 13.66 22.61
CA LYS A 327 10.17 12.92 23.64
C LYS A 327 9.82 11.43 23.71
N ILE A 328 8.58 11.04 23.40
CA ILE A 328 8.15 9.64 23.44
C ILE A 328 8.84 8.88 22.32
N ALA A 329 8.79 9.40 21.10
CA ALA A 329 9.46 8.79 19.95
C ALA A 329 10.99 8.74 20.13
N ASN A 330 11.60 9.80 20.67
CA ASN A 330 13.04 9.83 20.96
C ASN A 330 13.46 8.79 22.00
N ALA A 331 12.63 8.58 23.03
CA ALA A 331 12.85 7.51 24.00
C ALA A 331 12.71 6.12 23.35
N ALA A 332 11.73 5.93 22.47
CA ALA A 332 11.56 4.70 21.71
C ALA A 332 12.78 4.40 20.81
N ILE A 333 13.33 5.40 20.11
CA ILE A 333 14.57 5.24 19.31
C ILE A 333 15.75 4.83 20.21
N SER A 334 15.85 5.39 21.40
CA SER A 334 16.88 4.98 22.37
C SER A 334 16.73 3.51 22.78
N THR A 335 15.49 3.04 22.97
CA THR A 335 15.18 1.63 23.22
C THR A 335 15.53 0.75 22.00
N VAL A 336 15.23 1.21 20.78
CA VAL A 336 15.62 0.51 19.54
C VAL A 336 17.13 0.34 19.47
N LEU A 337 17.89 1.41 19.71
CA LEU A 337 19.35 1.37 19.71
C LEU A 337 19.89 0.40 20.77
N ALA A 338 19.33 0.41 21.98
CA ALA A 338 19.74 -0.49 23.06
C ALA A 338 19.44 -1.97 22.76
N ALA A 339 18.36 -2.25 22.03
CA ALA A 339 17.96 -3.61 21.64
C ALA A 339 18.66 -4.12 20.36
N ALA A 340 19.21 -3.22 19.54
CA ALA A 340 19.84 -3.54 18.26
C ALA A 340 21.11 -4.40 18.41
N LYS A 341 21.36 -5.24 17.41
CA LYS A 341 22.46 -6.22 17.35
C LYS A 341 23.29 -5.99 16.08
N ALA A 342 24.60 -6.08 16.19
CA ALA A 342 25.56 -5.78 15.11
C ALA A 342 25.37 -6.55 13.78
N LYS A 343 24.64 -7.68 13.77
CA LYS A 343 24.36 -8.44 12.53
C LYS A 343 23.12 -7.93 11.78
N GLN A 344 22.33 -7.04 12.38
CA GLN A 344 21.16 -6.46 11.75
C GLN A 344 21.57 -5.39 10.73
N ILE A 345 20.67 -5.16 9.77
CA ILE A 345 20.80 -4.11 8.76
C ILE A 345 19.87 -2.95 9.14
N ILE A 346 20.31 -1.71 8.94
CA ILE A 346 19.55 -0.50 9.28
C ILE A 346 19.20 0.32 8.04
N GLY A 347 18.02 0.93 8.02
CA GLY A 347 17.60 1.97 7.07
C GLY A 347 16.99 3.15 7.81
N LEU A 348 17.23 4.38 7.33
CA LEU A 348 16.68 5.59 7.93
C LEU A 348 16.08 6.48 6.84
N PHE A 349 14.99 7.16 7.15
CA PHE A 349 14.36 8.13 6.27
C PHE A 349 13.78 9.32 7.06
N GLU A 350 13.77 10.51 6.45
CA GLU A 350 13.08 11.69 6.97
C GLU A 350 11.59 11.68 6.61
N SER A 351 10.76 12.26 7.47
CA SER A 351 9.29 12.28 7.32
C SER A 351 8.78 13.55 6.62
N TYR A 352 9.64 14.54 6.34
CA TYR A 352 9.27 15.85 5.80
C TYR A 352 8.27 16.61 6.69
N GLY A 353 8.47 16.57 8.00
CA GLY A 353 7.63 17.29 8.97
C GLY A 353 8.17 18.67 9.35
N GLY A 354 9.37 19.04 8.88
CA GLY A 354 9.98 20.36 9.06
C GLY A 354 10.74 20.54 10.40
N ASP A 355 10.64 19.57 11.30
CA ASP A 355 11.32 19.51 12.60
C ASP A 355 11.88 18.10 12.85
N ASP A 356 12.19 17.35 11.79
CA ASP A 356 12.68 15.97 11.89
C ASP A 356 14.00 15.91 12.69
N ASP A 357 14.14 14.90 13.55
CA ASP A 357 15.37 14.66 14.30
C ASP A 357 16.53 14.37 13.33
N PRO A 358 17.71 15.02 13.48
CA PRO A 358 18.78 14.86 12.51
C PRO A 358 19.21 13.40 12.31
N ILE A 359 19.13 12.96 11.05
CA ILE A 359 19.38 11.57 10.66
C ILE A 359 20.83 11.12 10.91
N ASP A 360 21.81 12.02 10.73
CA ASP A 360 23.23 11.69 10.75
C ASP A 360 23.76 11.31 12.16
N PRO A 361 23.43 12.04 13.24
CA PRO A 361 23.71 11.61 14.60
C PRO A 361 23.15 10.23 14.94
N ILE A 362 21.89 9.96 14.60
CA ILE A 362 21.23 8.67 14.88
C ILE A 362 21.91 7.55 14.08
N LEU A 363 22.12 7.75 12.78
CA LEU A 363 22.81 6.79 11.92
C LEU A 363 24.23 6.47 12.44
N THR A 364 24.96 7.47 12.93
CA THR A 364 26.29 7.28 13.52
C THR A 364 26.24 6.38 14.75
N GLN A 365 25.21 6.50 15.59
CA GLN A 365 25.02 5.62 16.75
C GLN A 365 24.82 4.15 16.33
N PHE A 366 23.99 3.90 15.32
CA PHE A 366 23.79 2.54 14.80
C PHE A 366 25.04 1.96 14.12
N ARG A 367 25.80 2.79 13.38
CA ARG A 367 27.10 2.38 12.81
C ARG A 367 28.10 2.01 13.91
N ASN A 368 28.16 2.78 14.99
CA ASN A 368 29.02 2.47 16.14
C ASN A 368 28.58 1.19 16.87
N ALA A 369 27.29 0.86 16.85
CA ALA A 369 26.76 -0.43 17.32
C ALA A 369 27.02 -1.60 16.33
N GLY A 370 27.65 -1.33 15.18
CA GLY A 370 28.09 -2.33 14.21
C GLY A 370 27.09 -2.66 13.10
N LEU A 371 25.93 -1.99 13.07
CA LEU A 371 24.93 -2.20 12.03
C LEU A 371 25.39 -1.62 10.69
N LYS A 372 25.02 -2.27 9.60
CA LYS A 372 25.30 -1.81 8.24
C LYS A 372 24.04 -1.21 7.62
N GLU A 373 24.21 -0.14 6.85
CA GLU A 373 23.10 0.43 6.09
C GLU A 373 22.67 -0.47 4.94
N ALA A 374 21.35 -0.59 4.74
CA ALA A 374 20.77 -1.23 3.57
C ALA A 374 20.87 -0.34 2.32
N PHE A 375 20.61 0.94 2.52
CA PHE A 375 20.53 1.97 1.50
C PHE A 375 20.98 3.30 2.11
N SER A 376 21.33 4.26 1.27
CA SER A 376 21.67 5.60 1.72
C SER A 376 20.48 6.25 2.42
N ALA A 377 20.72 6.82 3.61
CA ALA A 377 19.69 7.52 4.39
C ALA A 377 18.88 8.49 3.52
N ILE A 378 17.57 8.26 3.46
CA ILE A 378 16.64 8.98 2.58
C ILE A 378 16.33 10.33 3.23
N ARG A 379 16.67 11.41 2.53
CA ARG A 379 16.39 12.78 2.98
C ARG A 379 15.34 13.39 2.10
N VAL A 380 14.31 13.97 2.70
CA VAL A 380 13.14 14.48 2.01
C VAL A 380 13.15 16.00 2.17
N LYS A 381 13.48 16.71 1.09
CA LYS A 381 13.68 18.18 1.10
C LYS A 381 12.48 18.96 0.59
N ASP A 382 11.62 18.29 -0.16
CA ASP A 382 10.43 18.82 -0.80
C ASP A 382 9.27 17.87 -0.51
N THR A 383 8.03 18.34 -0.67
CA THR A 383 6.84 17.50 -0.52
C THR A 383 7.02 16.20 -1.33
N PRO A 384 6.87 15.02 -0.71
CA PRO A 384 6.99 13.75 -1.40
C PRO A 384 6.21 13.71 -2.70
N SER A 385 6.90 13.27 -3.75
CA SER A 385 6.34 13.06 -5.09
C SER A 385 6.31 11.56 -5.39
N GLU A 386 5.75 11.18 -6.55
CA GLU A 386 5.82 9.79 -7.03
C GLU A 386 7.26 9.25 -7.02
N ASN A 387 8.24 10.07 -7.42
CA ASN A 387 9.66 9.71 -7.40
C ASN A 387 10.17 9.43 -5.98
N THR A 388 9.67 10.16 -4.98
CA THR A 388 10.03 9.94 -3.57
C THR A 388 9.49 8.60 -3.07
N TYR A 389 8.24 8.27 -3.39
CA TYR A 389 7.65 6.97 -3.01
C TYR A 389 8.34 5.80 -3.74
N GLN A 390 8.68 5.97 -5.02
CA GLN A 390 9.43 4.98 -5.78
C GLN A 390 10.84 4.76 -5.18
N LEU A 391 11.53 5.84 -4.78
CA LEU A 391 12.80 5.77 -4.06
C LEU A 391 12.67 4.94 -2.78
N CYS A 392 11.64 5.20 -1.97
CA CYS A 392 11.36 4.45 -0.75
C CYS A 392 11.07 2.97 -1.02
N GLU A 393 10.26 2.67 -2.03
CA GLU A 393 9.95 1.29 -2.42
C GLU A 393 11.20 0.54 -2.89
N GLU A 394 12.01 1.16 -3.75
CA GLU A 394 13.28 0.58 -4.21
C GLU A 394 14.27 0.35 -3.06
N ALA A 395 14.34 1.28 -2.10
CA ALA A 395 15.15 1.13 -0.90
C ALA A 395 14.69 -0.05 -0.03
N GLY A 396 13.38 -0.24 0.12
CA GLY A 396 12.81 -1.41 0.77
C GLY A 396 13.15 -2.73 0.06
N THR A 397 13.05 -2.74 -1.28
CA THR A 397 13.44 -3.90 -2.09
C THR A 397 14.92 -4.23 -1.95
N ASP A 398 15.80 -3.24 -1.95
CA ASP A 398 17.24 -3.44 -1.74
C ASP A 398 17.53 -4.06 -0.36
N LEU A 399 16.88 -3.57 0.70
CA LEU A 399 16.96 -4.17 2.04
C LEU A 399 16.52 -5.64 2.01
N GLY A 400 15.37 -5.94 1.41
CA GLY A 400 14.84 -7.30 1.30
C GLY A 400 15.76 -8.24 0.50
N GLN A 401 16.35 -7.76 -0.59
CA GLN A 401 17.33 -8.50 -1.37
C GLN A 401 18.63 -8.77 -0.61
N ILE A 402 19.11 -7.81 0.19
CA ILE A 402 20.29 -8.00 1.05
C ILE A 402 20.03 -9.14 2.03
N LEU A 403 18.87 -9.15 2.69
CA LEU A 403 18.52 -10.13 3.71
C LEU A 403 18.27 -11.53 3.14
N THR A 404 17.78 -11.63 1.90
CA THR A 404 17.47 -12.92 1.25
C THR A 404 18.61 -13.49 0.42
N ARG A 405 19.68 -12.71 0.19
CA ARG A 405 20.77 -13.06 -0.74
C ARG A 405 21.38 -14.44 -0.50
N ASP A 406 21.83 -14.71 0.72
CA ASP A 406 22.55 -15.96 1.03
C ASP A 406 21.63 -17.18 0.90
N ARG A 407 20.37 -17.05 1.35
CA ARG A 407 19.33 -18.07 1.20
C ARG A 407 19.03 -18.34 -0.27
N ASN A 408 18.91 -17.30 -1.10
CA ASN A 408 18.66 -17.44 -2.53
C ASN A 408 19.84 -18.13 -3.23
N ILE A 409 21.09 -17.79 -2.88
CA ILE A 409 22.28 -18.48 -3.38
C ILE A 409 22.28 -19.96 -2.99
N GLN A 410 21.90 -20.29 -1.75
CA GLN A 410 21.80 -21.69 -1.31
C GLN A 410 20.71 -22.46 -2.05
N LYS A 411 19.53 -21.86 -2.25
CA LYS A 411 18.43 -22.47 -3.03
C LYS A 411 18.85 -22.76 -4.47
N ILE A 412 19.51 -21.79 -5.12
CA ILE A 412 20.05 -21.94 -6.47
C ILE A 412 21.03 -23.11 -6.53
N LYS A 413 22.00 -23.17 -5.60
CA LYS A 413 22.99 -24.27 -5.54
C LYS A 413 22.40 -25.66 -5.27
N ALA A 414 21.17 -25.74 -4.78
CA ALA A 414 20.49 -27.00 -4.48
C ALA A 414 19.74 -27.58 -5.70
N ILE A 415 19.62 -26.84 -6.80
CA ILE A 415 18.97 -27.31 -8.02
C ILE A 415 19.89 -28.30 -8.73
N ASP A 416 19.32 -29.36 -9.30
CA ASP A 416 20.07 -30.33 -10.10
C ASP A 416 20.74 -29.66 -11.32
N ASN A 417 22.03 -29.93 -11.49
CA ASN A 417 22.85 -29.29 -12.53
C ASN A 417 22.41 -29.65 -13.96
N GLU A 418 21.91 -30.87 -14.20
CA GLU A 418 21.43 -31.24 -15.53
C GLU A 418 20.08 -30.59 -15.82
N LEU A 419 19.21 -30.47 -14.81
CA LEU A 419 17.98 -29.70 -14.91
C LEU A 419 18.24 -28.21 -15.22
N GLU A 420 19.20 -27.57 -14.55
CA GLU A 420 19.56 -26.17 -14.82
C GLU A 420 20.02 -25.97 -16.26
N LYS A 421 20.88 -26.87 -16.77
CA LYS A 421 21.36 -26.84 -18.15
C LYS A 421 20.23 -27.06 -19.14
N ALA A 422 19.31 -27.99 -18.85
CA ALA A 422 18.15 -28.26 -19.69
C ALA A 422 17.24 -27.03 -19.77
N LEU A 423 16.95 -26.38 -18.64
CA LEU A 423 16.20 -25.11 -18.60
C LEU A 423 16.93 -24.00 -19.37
N GLY A 424 18.27 -23.97 -19.31
CA GLY A 424 19.10 -23.03 -20.09
C GLY A 424 18.97 -23.20 -21.60
N ARG A 425 18.44 -24.32 -22.11
CA ARG A 425 18.19 -24.54 -23.55
C ARG A 425 16.96 -23.84 -24.08
N ILE A 426 16.11 -23.28 -23.22
CA ILE A 426 14.97 -22.45 -23.64
C ILE A 426 15.53 -21.15 -24.22
N SER A 427 15.49 -21.02 -25.55
CA SER A 427 15.95 -19.83 -26.26
C SER A 427 14.84 -18.79 -26.35
N THR A 428 15.20 -17.54 -26.15
CA THR A 428 14.28 -16.41 -26.23
C THR A 428 14.97 -15.18 -26.80
N GLY A 429 14.22 -14.24 -27.35
CA GLY A 429 14.77 -12.96 -27.80
C GLY A 429 15.26 -12.10 -26.62
N LEU A 430 16.10 -11.12 -26.92
CA LEU A 430 16.52 -10.07 -25.99
C LEU A 430 15.72 -8.79 -26.23
N TYR A 431 15.14 -8.28 -25.16
CA TYR A 431 14.27 -7.12 -25.18
C TYR A 431 14.60 -6.19 -24.01
N ILE A 432 14.28 -4.91 -24.15
CA ILE A 432 14.18 -3.97 -23.02
C ILE A 432 12.75 -3.49 -22.92
N ILE A 433 12.14 -3.68 -21.76
CA ILE A 433 10.85 -3.09 -21.43
C ILE A 433 11.13 -1.71 -20.86
N THR A 434 10.42 -0.71 -21.34
CA THR A 434 10.47 0.65 -20.84
C THR A 434 9.04 1.10 -20.55
N ALA A 435 8.84 1.76 -19.41
CA ALA A 435 7.53 2.24 -19.01
C ALA A 435 7.67 3.66 -18.45
N GLN A 436 6.64 4.47 -18.68
CA GLN A 436 6.50 5.80 -18.08
C GLN A 436 5.05 6.03 -17.65
N LYS A 437 4.87 6.53 -16.44
CA LYS A 437 3.58 6.97 -15.90
C LYS A 437 3.82 8.21 -15.05
N GLY A 438 3.21 9.34 -15.43
CA GLY A 438 3.55 10.63 -14.83
C GLY A 438 5.04 10.94 -15.01
N ASP A 439 5.71 11.23 -13.90
CA ASP A 439 7.15 11.49 -13.85
C ASP A 439 7.98 10.23 -13.63
N LEU A 440 7.35 9.12 -13.23
CA LEU A 440 8.02 7.84 -13.04
C LEU A 440 8.43 7.23 -14.38
N LYS A 441 9.69 6.82 -14.48
CA LYS A 441 10.21 6.05 -15.61
C LYS A 441 11.03 4.89 -15.12
N SER A 442 10.84 3.73 -15.74
CA SER A 442 11.64 2.56 -15.43
C SER A 442 11.91 1.71 -16.66
N ALA A 443 12.91 0.84 -16.53
CA ALA A 443 13.32 -0.06 -17.58
C ALA A 443 13.82 -1.39 -17.00
N MET A 444 13.64 -2.46 -17.76
CA MET A 444 14.10 -3.80 -17.40
C MET A 444 14.54 -4.58 -18.64
N LEU A 445 15.69 -5.27 -18.53
CA LEU A 445 16.07 -6.31 -19.48
C LEU A 445 15.10 -7.49 -19.37
N ALA A 446 14.48 -7.84 -20.48
CA ALA A 446 13.54 -8.95 -20.56
C ALA A 446 14.02 -9.96 -21.59
N SER A 447 13.85 -11.24 -21.25
CA SER A 447 13.99 -12.33 -22.23
C SER A 447 12.84 -13.32 -22.15
N TRP A 448 11.98 -13.27 -21.12
CA TRP A 448 10.80 -14.13 -21.05
C TRP A 448 9.60 -13.45 -21.69
N VAL A 449 9.63 -13.39 -23.03
CA VAL A 449 8.59 -12.77 -23.87
C VAL A 449 8.14 -13.72 -24.98
N SER A 450 6.83 -13.89 -25.14
CA SER A 450 6.24 -14.72 -26.21
C SER A 450 4.99 -14.06 -26.78
N GLN A 451 4.73 -14.22 -28.08
CA GLN A 451 3.42 -13.92 -28.63
C GLN A 451 2.39 -14.90 -28.04
N ALA A 452 1.21 -14.40 -27.70
CA ALA A 452 0.17 -15.14 -26.99
C ALA A 452 -1.17 -15.17 -27.75
N SER A 453 -1.43 -14.20 -28.63
CA SER A 453 -2.72 -14.08 -29.31
C SER A 453 -2.64 -13.28 -30.62
N PHE A 454 -3.60 -13.56 -31.52
CA PHE A 454 -3.82 -12.81 -32.76
C PHE A 454 -4.99 -11.82 -32.67
N LYS A 455 -5.96 -12.06 -31.77
CA LYS A 455 -7.14 -11.21 -31.57
C LYS A 455 -7.48 -11.09 -30.07
N PRO A 456 -7.18 -9.94 -29.42
CA PRO A 456 -6.31 -8.87 -29.90
C PRO A 456 -4.87 -9.38 -30.16
N LEU A 457 -4.03 -8.59 -30.86
CA LEU A 457 -2.60 -8.89 -30.95
C LEU A 457 -2.01 -8.82 -29.54
N GLY A 458 -1.46 -9.91 -29.03
CA GLY A 458 -1.01 -9.95 -27.64
C GLY A 458 0.23 -10.79 -27.42
N LEU A 459 0.93 -10.45 -26.34
CA LEU A 459 2.15 -11.07 -25.88
C LEU A 459 2.12 -11.30 -24.37
N THR A 460 2.92 -12.25 -23.91
CA THR A 460 3.20 -12.47 -22.50
C THR A 460 4.60 -12.01 -22.14
N ILE A 461 4.75 -11.51 -20.92
CA ILE A 461 6.01 -11.08 -20.33
C ILE A 461 6.06 -11.59 -18.90
N ALA A 462 7.17 -12.19 -18.49
CA ALA A 462 7.40 -12.45 -17.07
C ALA A 462 8.22 -11.31 -16.43
N VAL A 463 7.67 -10.72 -15.37
CA VAL A 463 8.25 -9.60 -14.61
C VAL A 463 8.48 -10.05 -13.18
N ALA A 464 9.73 -10.02 -12.71
CA ALA A 464 10.04 -10.38 -11.32
C ALA A 464 9.39 -9.40 -10.32
N LYS A 465 8.87 -9.93 -9.22
CA LYS A 465 8.15 -9.14 -8.19
C LYS A 465 9.01 -8.08 -7.51
N ASP A 466 10.32 -8.30 -7.46
CA ASP A 466 11.31 -7.43 -6.84
C ASP A 466 12.00 -6.46 -7.83
N ARG A 467 11.42 -6.27 -9.02
CA ARG A 467 11.93 -5.32 -10.01
C ARG A 467 11.16 -4.02 -9.90
N ALA A 468 11.87 -2.90 -9.89
CA ALA A 468 11.27 -1.56 -9.82
C ALA A 468 10.24 -1.26 -10.93
N ILE A 469 10.38 -1.88 -12.11
CA ILE A 469 9.40 -1.70 -13.19
C ILE A 469 8.03 -2.32 -12.86
N GLU A 470 7.96 -3.23 -11.88
CA GLU A 470 6.72 -3.93 -11.51
C GLU A 470 5.59 -2.97 -11.14
N SER A 471 5.91 -1.85 -10.50
CA SER A 471 4.94 -0.78 -10.14
C SER A 471 4.34 -0.05 -11.35
N LEU A 472 4.92 -0.24 -12.54
CA LEU A 472 4.49 0.34 -13.83
C LEU A 472 3.92 -0.73 -14.78
N MET A 473 3.66 -1.93 -14.28
CA MET A 473 3.18 -3.08 -15.06
C MET A 473 1.87 -3.64 -14.50
N HIS A 474 1.03 -2.80 -13.87
CA HIS A 474 -0.31 -3.16 -13.43
C HIS A 474 -1.32 -3.15 -14.60
N VAL A 475 -2.49 -3.78 -14.39
CA VAL A 475 -3.56 -3.75 -15.39
C VAL A 475 -3.93 -2.29 -15.69
N GLY A 476 -4.05 -1.94 -16.97
CA GLY A 476 -4.26 -0.55 -17.40
C GLY A 476 -2.98 0.20 -17.75
N ASP A 477 -1.81 -0.24 -17.26
CA ASP A 477 -0.55 0.45 -17.53
C ASP A 477 -0.07 0.21 -18.97
N LYS A 478 0.74 1.15 -19.45
CA LYS A 478 1.31 1.16 -20.79
C LYS A 478 2.82 1.07 -20.72
N PHE A 479 3.40 0.38 -21.70
CA PHE A 479 4.84 0.23 -21.80
C PHE A 479 5.27 0.08 -23.26
N VAL A 480 6.57 0.12 -23.51
CA VAL A 480 7.18 -0.19 -24.81
C VAL A 480 8.08 -1.41 -24.67
N LEU A 481 7.89 -2.38 -25.55
CA LEU A 481 8.82 -3.50 -25.72
C LEU A 481 9.81 -3.16 -26.82
N ASN A 482 11.07 -2.93 -26.45
CA ASN A 482 12.16 -2.64 -27.38
C ASN A 482 12.90 -3.93 -27.73
N VAL A 483 12.91 -4.31 -29.00
CA VAL A 483 13.58 -5.50 -29.52
C VAL A 483 15.04 -5.18 -29.82
N LEU A 484 15.99 -5.97 -29.30
CA LEU A 484 17.42 -5.70 -29.51
C LEU A 484 17.94 -6.33 -30.81
N GLU A 485 18.88 -5.65 -31.48
CA GLU A 485 19.51 -6.10 -32.73
C GLU A 485 20.67 -7.08 -32.44
N GLU A 486 20.67 -8.22 -33.14
CA GLU A 486 21.78 -9.18 -33.12
C GLU A 486 23.11 -8.50 -33.50
N GLY A 487 24.19 -8.84 -32.79
CA GLY A 487 25.50 -8.19 -32.97
C GLY A 487 25.62 -6.73 -32.47
N LYS A 488 24.55 -6.08 -31.98
CA LYS A 488 24.61 -4.70 -31.42
C LYS A 488 23.96 -4.53 -30.05
N TYR A 489 23.35 -5.58 -29.50
CA TYR A 489 22.60 -5.55 -28.24
C TYR A 489 23.46 -5.31 -26.98
N GLN A 490 24.78 -5.51 -27.03
CA GLN A 490 25.62 -5.62 -25.84
C GLN A 490 25.66 -4.34 -25.01
N THR A 491 25.60 -3.16 -25.64
CA THR A 491 25.61 -1.87 -24.94
C THR A 491 24.35 -1.69 -24.10
N LEU A 492 23.18 -1.87 -24.72
CA LEU A 492 21.89 -1.76 -24.03
C LEU A 492 21.72 -2.86 -22.97
N MET A 493 22.08 -4.10 -23.30
CA MET A 493 22.04 -5.21 -22.35
C MET A 493 22.92 -4.94 -21.13
N LYS A 494 24.19 -4.56 -21.33
CA LYS A 494 25.10 -4.24 -20.23
C LYS A 494 24.61 -3.06 -19.41
N HIS A 495 23.90 -2.10 -20.00
CA HIS A 495 23.33 -0.97 -19.28
C HIS A 495 22.20 -1.39 -18.34
N PHE A 496 21.19 -2.09 -18.87
CA PHE A 496 20.00 -2.47 -18.11
C PHE A 496 20.18 -3.73 -17.24
N LEU A 497 21.34 -4.41 -17.33
CA LEU A 497 21.72 -5.49 -16.40
C LEU A 497 22.36 -4.96 -15.11
N LYS A 498 22.83 -3.70 -15.09
CA LYS A 498 23.43 -3.07 -13.89
C LYS A 498 22.40 -2.98 -12.78
N ARG A 499 22.85 -3.05 -11.53
CA ARG A 499 22.03 -2.61 -10.39
C ARG A 499 22.05 -1.09 -10.34
N PHE A 500 20.86 -0.49 -10.32
CA PHE A 500 20.67 0.94 -10.11
C PHE A 500 20.38 1.16 -8.63
N SER A 501 21.00 2.18 -8.04
CA SER A 501 20.62 2.62 -6.70
C SER A 501 19.18 3.14 -6.70
N PRO A 502 18.49 3.09 -5.55
CA PRO A 502 17.14 3.64 -5.42
C PRO A 502 17.07 5.10 -5.92
N GLY A 503 16.07 5.42 -6.73
CA GLY A 503 15.83 6.74 -7.33
C GLY A 503 16.75 7.12 -8.49
N ALA A 504 17.68 6.26 -8.92
CA ALA A 504 18.60 6.59 -10.01
C ALA A 504 17.91 6.62 -11.38
N ASP A 505 18.33 7.55 -12.25
CA ASP A 505 17.86 7.60 -13.64
C ASP A 505 18.39 6.39 -14.44
N ARG A 506 17.49 5.44 -14.71
CA ARG A 506 17.80 4.22 -15.47
C ARG A 506 18.13 4.50 -16.94
N PHE A 507 17.82 5.68 -17.46
CA PHE A 507 18.04 6.07 -18.85
C PHE A 507 19.25 6.98 -19.03
N GLU A 508 20.01 7.28 -17.97
CA GLU A 508 21.20 8.12 -18.05
C GLU A 508 22.17 7.61 -19.13
N GLY A 509 22.49 8.47 -20.09
CA GLY A 509 23.38 8.14 -21.22
C GLY A 509 22.74 7.28 -22.33
N ILE A 510 21.45 6.94 -22.23
CA ILE A 510 20.70 6.18 -23.24
C ILE A 510 19.84 7.12 -24.07
N LYS A 511 19.98 7.03 -25.39
CA LYS A 511 19.16 7.80 -26.32
C LYS A 511 17.76 7.21 -26.42
N THR A 512 16.76 8.06 -26.20
CA THR A 512 15.35 7.68 -26.27
C THR A 512 14.54 8.68 -27.10
N GLN A 513 13.41 8.21 -27.60
CA GLN A 513 12.35 9.05 -28.19
C GLN A 513 11.00 8.64 -27.58
N PRO A 514 10.02 9.55 -27.45
CA PRO A 514 8.72 9.19 -26.89
C PRO A 514 7.90 8.33 -27.88
N ALA A 515 7.22 7.30 -27.36
CA ALA A 515 6.16 6.58 -28.05
C ALA A 515 4.83 7.36 -28.02
N THR A 516 3.84 6.88 -28.78
CA THR A 516 2.47 7.44 -28.75
C THR A 516 1.83 7.26 -27.37
N ASN A 517 2.12 6.15 -26.69
CA ASN A 517 1.71 5.89 -25.32
C ASN A 517 2.54 6.62 -24.24
N GLY A 518 3.50 7.47 -24.64
CA GLY A 518 4.36 8.25 -23.75
C GLY A 518 5.60 7.51 -23.22
N SER A 519 5.66 6.18 -23.31
CA SER A 519 6.81 5.42 -22.81
C SER A 519 8.05 5.56 -23.71
N PRO A 520 9.28 5.43 -23.16
CA PRO A 520 10.49 5.64 -23.95
C PRO A 520 10.75 4.53 -24.97
N ILE A 521 10.94 4.88 -26.25
CA ILE A 521 11.52 3.99 -27.27
C ILE A 521 13.03 4.19 -27.27
N LEU A 522 13.79 3.09 -27.21
CA LEU A 522 15.26 3.13 -27.32
C LEU A 522 15.65 3.30 -28.79
N THR A 523 16.42 4.35 -29.12
CA THR A 523 16.75 4.64 -30.54
C THR A 523 17.63 3.56 -31.18
N ASP A 524 18.40 2.84 -30.36
CA ASP A 524 19.28 1.77 -30.81
C ASP A 524 18.56 0.41 -30.90
N ALA A 525 17.24 0.35 -30.63
CA ALA A 525 16.45 -0.86 -30.79
C ALA A 525 16.20 -1.21 -32.27
N LEU A 526 16.15 -2.51 -32.56
CA LEU A 526 15.80 -3.06 -33.87
C LEU A 526 14.34 -2.75 -34.24
N ALA A 527 13.46 -2.93 -33.26
CA ALA A 527 12.02 -2.70 -33.39
C ALA A 527 11.46 -2.29 -32.03
N TYR A 528 10.26 -1.71 -32.04
CA TYR A 528 9.50 -1.47 -30.81
C TYR A 528 8.03 -1.85 -31.00
N LEU A 529 7.40 -2.23 -29.90
CA LEU A 529 5.95 -2.43 -29.79
C LEU A 529 5.42 -1.56 -28.65
N GLU A 530 4.36 -0.80 -28.91
CA GLU A 530 3.61 -0.08 -27.89
C GLU A 530 2.53 -1.00 -27.33
N CYS A 531 2.57 -1.24 -26.01
CA CYS A 531 1.78 -2.25 -25.35
C CYS A 531 0.93 -1.67 -24.22
N HIS A 532 -0.15 -2.38 -23.92
CA HIS A 532 -1.07 -2.11 -22.82
C HIS A 532 -1.30 -3.39 -22.01
N VAL A 533 -1.16 -3.32 -20.70
CA VAL A 533 -1.35 -4.47 -19.81
C VAL A 533 -2.83 -4.78 -19.67
N SER A 534 -3.23 -5.98 -20.11
CA SER A 534 -4.63 -6.42 -20.07
C SER A 534 -4.95 -7.31 -18.88
N SER A 535 -4.02 -8.16 -18.46
CA SER A 535 -4.18 -9.00 -17.27
C SER A 535 -2.84 -9.46 -16.70
N ARG A 536 -2.87 -9.95 -15.46
CA ARG A 536 -1.70 -10.47 -14.75
C ARG A 536 -2.05 -11.76 -14.03
N MET A 537 -1.11 -12.69 -14.01
CA MET A 537 -1.19 -13.92 -13.24
C MET A 537 -0.04 -13.96 -12.23
N GLU A 538 -0.37 -14.22 -10.97
CA GLU A 538 0.62 -14.38 -9.92
C GLU A 538 1.32 -15.73 -10.03
N LEU A 539 2.66 -15.71 -10.09
CA LEU A 539 3.51 -16.89 -9.92
C LEU A 539 4.29 -16.75 -8.60
N SER A 540 5.23 -17.68 -8.33
CA SER A 540 6.01 -17.66 -7.08
C SER A 540 6.78 -16.36 -6.86
N ASP A 541 7.61 -15.99 -7.84
CA ASP A 541 8.59 -14.89 -7.78
C ASP A 541 8.42 -13.90 -8.96
N HIS A 542 7.49 -14.20 -9.87
CA HIS A 542 7.19 -13.38 -11.04
C HIS A 542 5.68 -13.12 -11.15
N TRP A 543 5.36 -12.08 -11.90
CA TRP A 543 4.07 -11.88 -12.54
C TRP A 543 4.18 -12.29 -13.99
N LEU A 544 3.25 -13.12 -14.46
CA LEU A 544 3.05 -13.31 -15.90
C LEU A 544 2.04 -12.27 -16.38
N VAL A 545 2.53 -11.30 -17.12
CA VAL A 545 1.76 -10.18 -17.66
C VAL A 545 1.31 -10.53 -19.07
N TYR A 546 0.01 -10.46 -19.33
CA TYR A 546 -0.54 -10.49 -20.68
C TYR A 546 -0.84 -9.07 -21.13
N ALA A 547 -0.27 -8.69 -22.28
CA ALA A 547 -0.39 -7.35 -22.83
C ALA A 547 -0.85 -7.39 -24.29
N THR A 548 -1.69 -6.43 -24.65
CA THR A 548 -2.11 -6.15 -26.02
C THR A 548 -1.18 -5.16 -26.68
N VAL A 549 -0.98 -5.31 -27.99
CA VAL A 549 -0.12 -4.45 -28.80
C VAL A 549 -0.97 -3.53 -29.66
N ASP A 550 -0.78 -2.23 -29.49
CA ASP A 550 -1.56 -1.20 -30.20
C ASP A 550 -0.86 -0.72 -31.48
N SER A 551 0.47 -0.62 -31.43
CA SER A 551 1.29 -0.18 -32.55
C SER A 551 2.72 -0.71 -32.44
N GLY A 552 3.50 -0.58 -33.51
CA GLY A 552 4.90 -0.95 -33.51
C GLY A 552 5.59 -0.64 -34.82
N ARG A 553 6.92 -0.63 -34.81
CA ARG A 553 7.72 -0.38 -36.01
C ARG A 553 9.02 -1.17 -35.95
N VAL A 554 9.45 -1.64 -37.11
CA VAL A 554 10.78 -2.19 -37.33
C VAL A 554 11.66 -1.13 -37.98
N SER A 555 12.83 -0.88 -37.41
CA SER A 555 13.79 0.12 -37.90
C SER A 555 14.66 -0.41 -39.03
N LYS A 556 14.99 -1.72 -39.00
CA LYS A 556 15.86 -2.39 -39.98
C LYS A 556 15.27 -3.76 -40.35
N ALA A 557 14.58 -3.85 -41.47
CA ALA A 557 13.81 -5.04 -41.85
C ALA A 557 14.67 -6.31 -42.03
N ASP A 558 15.92 -6.16 -42.45
CA ASP A 558 16.82 -7.28 -42.76
C ASP A 558 17.72 -7.69 -41.56
N SER A 559 17.67 -6.95 -40.45
CA SER A 559 18.44 -7.27 -39.25
C SER A 559 17.72 -8.32 -38.39
N LEU A 560 18.49 -9.19 -37.73
CA LEU A 560 17.95 -10.23 -36.85
C LEU A 560 17.78 -9.74 -35.41
N THR A 561 16.76 -10.26 -34.73
CA THR A 561 16.58 -10.09 -33.28
C THR A 561 17.69 -10.81 -32.52
N ALA A 562 18.26 -10.14 -31.53
CA ALA A 562 19.23 -10.74 -30.65
C ALA A 562 18.63 -11.88 -29.82
N VAL A 563 19.32 -13.01 -29.72
CA VAL A 563 18.84 -14.19 -28.97
C VAL A 563 19.65 -14.37 -27.69
N HIS A 564 18.94 -14.58 -26.57
CA HIS A 564 19.57 -14.92 -25.31
C HIS A 564 19.82 -16.44 -25.24
N HIS A 565 21.08 -16.84 -25.38
CA HIS A 565 21.53 -18.21 -25.14
C HIS A 565 22.11 -18.35 -23.73
N ARG A 566 21.39 -19.02 -22.84
CA ARG A 566 21.83 -19.25 -21.47
C ARG A 566 22.58 -20.57 -21.34
N LYS A 567 23.55 -20.63 -20.42
CA LYS A 567 24.19 -21.89 -20.02
C LYS A 567 23.36 -22.65 -18.97
N VAL A 568 22.61 -21.90 -18.15
CA VAL A 568 21.74 -22.39 -17.08
C VAL A 568 20.49 -21.51 -17.00
N GLY A 569 19.35 -22.09 -16.61
CA GLY A 569 18.04 -21.42 -16.69
C GLY A 569 17.61 -20.58 -15.48
N ASN A 570 18.33 -20.64 -14.36
CA ASN A 570 17.89 -20.14 -13.05
C ASN A 570 18.43 -18.76 -12.64
N TYR A 571 19.27 -18.11 -13.46
CA TYR A 571 19.68 -16.72 -13.29
C TYR A 571 19.98 -16.03 -14.64
N TYR A 572 20.10 -14.71 -14.60
CA TYR A 572 20.51 -13.85 -15.73
C TYR A 572 22.02 -13.65 -15.79
#